data_AF-A0A1H9CP70-F1
#
_entry.id   AF-A0A1H9CP70-F1
#
_cell.length_a   1.000
_cell.length_b   1.000
_cell.length_c   1.000
_cell.angle_alpha   90.00
_cell.angle_beta   90.00
_cell.angle_gamma   90.00
#
_symmetry.space_group_name_H-M   'P 1'
#
loop_
_entity.id
_entity.type
_entity.pdbx_description
1 polymer ?
#
loop_
_entity_poly.entity_id
_entity_poly.type
_entity_poly.pdbx_seq_one_letter_code
_entity_poly.pdbx_strand_id
1 'polypeptide(L)'
;MTKPHLSQRAIVAYNRLSLEVAALNYLTRIAKPAGTLGLEGRIALDRTLKLAFRLYRREPGLPFSGRIDTSAPLTNADLVLLVARLTTCCTAFEERYAHLKEDGGGVSLSSKAMSIGST
;
A
#
# COMPACT_ATOMS: atom_id res chain seq x y z
N MET A 1 -5.37 1.35 -27.60
CA MET A 1 -4.27 1.28 -26.62
C MET A 1 -4.31 -0.10 -25.99
N THR A 2 -3.19 -0.82 -25.99
CA THR A 2 -3.08 -2.14 -25.34
C THR A 2 -3.25 -1.96 -23.83
N LYS A 3 -4.21 -2.65 -23.21
CA LYS A 3 -4.42 -2.59 -21.76
C LYS A 3 -3.15 -3.11 -21.05
N PRO A 4 -2.68 -2.46 -19.96
CA PRO A 4 -1.48 -2.92 -19.27
C PRO A 4 -1.74 -4.29 -18.63
N HIS A 5 -0.78 -5.21 -18.76
CA HIS A 5 -0.84 -6.55 -18.18
C HIS A 5 0.02 -6.62 -16.91
N LEU A 6 -0.44 -7.40 -15.91
CA LEU A 6 0.35 -7.72 -14.71
C LEU A 6 0.81 -9.17 -14.74
N SER A 7 2.06 -9.38 -14.33
CA SER A 7 2.54 -10.74 -14.04
C SER A 7 1.92 -11.27 -12.74
N GLN A 8 1.77 -12.61 -12.64
CA GLN A 8 1.33 -13.28 -11.41
C GLN A 8 2.10 -12.84 -10.17
N ARG A 9 3.42 -12.67 -10.31
CA ARG A 9 4.30 -12.22 -9.23
C ARG A 9 3.96 -10.80 -8.76
N ALA A 10 3.60 -9.91 -9.67
CA ALA A 10 3.18 -8.55 -9.33
C ALA A 10 1.83 -8.54 -8.62
N ILE A 11 0.89 -9.41 -9.02
CA ILE A 11 -0.41 -9.55 -8.35
C ILE A 11 -0.24 -10.07 -6.93
N VAL A 12 0.57 -11.11 -6.72
CA VAL A 12 0.89 -11.62 -5.37
C VAL A 12 1.56 -10.53 -4.52
N ALA A 13 2.49 -9.77 -5.10
CA ALA A 13 3.15 -8.67 -4.40
C ALA A 13 2.16 -7.55 -4.01
N TYR A 14 1.25 -7.19 -4.91
CA TYR A 14 0.18 -6.23 -4.65
C TYR A 14 -0.75 -6.71 -3.53
N ASN A 15 -1.21 -7.96 -3.59
CA ASN A 15 -2.13 -8.50 -2.57
C ASN A 15 -1.50 -8.50 -1.17
N ARG A 16 -0.19 -8.80 -1.07
CA ARG A 16 0.54 -8.66 0.20
C ARG A 16 0.61 -7.22 0.67
N LEU A 17 0.96 -6.29 -0.23
CA LEU A 17 1.01 -4.86 0.07
C LEU A 17 -0.35 -4.32 0.53
N SER A 18 -1.43 -4.72 -0.14
CA SER A 18 -2.81 -4.34 0.20
C SER A 18 -3.18 -4.76 1.62
N LEU A 19 -2.75 -5.94 2.08
CA LEU A 19 -3.01 -6.40 3.44
C LEU A 19 -2.23 -5.57 4.48
N GLU A 20 -0.95 -5.28 4.21
CA GLU A 20 -0.13 -4.42 5.08
C GLU A 20 -0.72 -3.00 5.19
N VAL A 21 -1.16 -2.42 4.07
CA VAL A 21 -1.79 -1.09 4.05
C VAL A 21 -3.13 -1.09 4.80
N ALA A 22 -3.90 -2.18 4.73
CA ALA A 22 -5.13 -2.31 5.53
C ALA A 22 -4.82 -2.38 7.03
N ALA A 23 -3.79 -3.12 7.45
CA ALA A 23 -3.35 -3.18 8.84
C ALA A 23 -2.86 -1.81 9.36
N LEU A 24 -2.11 -1.06 8.54
CA LEU A 24 -1.67 0.29 8.88
C LEU A 24 -2.85 1.29 8.95
N ASN A 25 -3.85 1.16 8.08
CA ASN A 25 -5.08 1.95 8.15
C ASN A 25 -5.87 1.64 9.43
N TYR A 26 -5.99 0.38 9.82
CA TYR A 26 -6.59 -0.01 11.11
C TYR A 26 -5.84 0.65 12.27
N LEU A 27 -4.51 0.59 12.26
CA LEU A 27 -3.69 1.15 13.34
C LEU A 27 -3.84 2.67 13.46
N THR A 28 -3.85 3.39 12.33
CA THR A 28 -3.96 4.86 12.31
C THR A 28 -5.38 5.37 12.59
N ARG A 29 -6.42 4.62 12.22
CA ARG A 29 -7.82 5.06 12.35
C ARG A 29 -8.53 4.55 13.59
N ILE A 30 -8.27 3.30 13.98
CA ILE A 30 -9.01 2.61 15.03
C ILE A 30 -8.17 2.54 16.30
N ALA A 31 -6.96 1.96 16.22
CA ALA A 31 -6.13 1.79 17.41
C ALA A 31 -5.57 3.11 17.95
N LYS A 32 -5.31 4.10 17.08
CA LYS A 32 -4.82 5.45 17.40
C LYS A 32 -3.74 5.46 18.50
N PRO A 33 -2.65 4.69 18.35
CA PRO A 33 -1.58 4.67 19.35
C PRO A 33 -1.00 6.07 19.53
N ALA A 34 -0.55 6.42 20.73
CA ALA A 34 0.10 7.70 21.02
C ALA A 34 1.63 7.60 20.98
N GLY A 35 2.31 8.72 20.77
CA GLY A 35 3.79 8.80 20.80
C GLY A 35 4.48 8.54 19.46
N THR A 36 5.70 8.02 19.54
CA THR A 36 6.53 7.70 18.37
C THR A 36 6.53 6.21 18.08
N LEU A 37 6.64 5.84 16.80
CA LEU A 37 6.77 4.46 16.39
C LEU A 37 8.06 3.84 16.94
N GLY A 38 7.91 2.73 17.67
CA GLY A 38 9.04 1.91 18.15
C GLY A 38 9.81 1.25 17.00
N LEU A 39 10.98 0.69 17.30
CA LEU A 39 11.89 0.10 16.31
C LEU A 39 11.21 -0.95 15.42
N GLU A 40 10.48 -1.91 16.01
CA GLU A 40 9.75 -2.94 15.27
C GLU A 40 8.72 -2.35 14.30
N GLY A 41 7.98 -1.33 14.74
CA GLY A 41 7.02 -0.62 13.89
C GLY A 41 7.71 0.11 12.73
N ARG A 42 8.87 0.74 12.97
CA ARG A 42 9.67 1.38 11.91
C ARG A 42 10.22 0.35 10.92
N ILE A 43 10.67 -0.81 11.38
CA ILE A 43 11.14 -1.92 10.53
C ILE A 43 10.00 -2.45 9.66
N ALA A 44 8.83 -2.69 10.24
CA ALA A 44 7.65 -3.15 9.51
C ALA A 44 7.24 -2.14 8.43
N LEU A 45 7.18 -0.85 8.79
CA LEU A 45 6.85 0.23 7.86
C LEU A 45 7.86 0.33 6.70
N ASP A 46 9.17 0.26 6.98
CA ASP A 46 10.21 0.26 5.95
C ASP A 46 10.08 -0.94 4.98
N ARG A 47 9.75 -2.14 5.49
CA ARG A 47 9.49 -3.31 4.63
C ARG A 47 8.30 -3.07 3.70
N THR A 48 7.21 -2.50 4.21
CA THR A 48 6.01 -2.15 3.42
C THR A 48 6.33 -1.11 2.35
N LEU A 49 7.08 -0.06 2.70
CA LEU A 49 7.53 0.97 1.75
C LEU A 49 8.45 0.39 0.66
N LYS A 50 9.35 -0.53 1.00
CA LYS A 50 10.21 -1.24 0.03
C LYS A 50 9.42 -2.14 -0.91
N LEU A 51 8.33 -2.76 -0.45
CA LEU A 51 7.42 -3.53 -1.30
C LEU A 51 6.69 -2.61 -2.28
N ALA A 52 6.09 -1.53 -1.77
CA ALA A 52 5.43 -0.49 -2.57
C ALA A 52 6.37 0.09 -3.63
N PHE A 53 7.59 0.49 -3.24
CA PHE A 53 8.59 1.04 -4.18
C PHE A 53 8.89 0.08 -5.32
N ARG A 54 9.12 -1.21 -5.02
CA ARG A 54 9.45 -2.20 -6.06
C ARG A 54 8.30 -2.42 -7.04
N LEU A 55 7.07 -2.33 -6.57
CA LEU A 55 5.88 -2.48 -7.39
C LEU A 55 5.65 -1.22 -8.24
N TYR A 56 5.55 -0.06 -7.61
CA TYR A 56 5.17 1.18 -8.28
C TYR A 56 6.27 1.79 -9.13
N ARG A 57 7.55 1.51 -8.87
CA ARG A 57 8.66 1.97 -9.74
C ARG A 57 8.53 1.44 -11.17
N ARG A 58 7.86 0.30 -11.37
CA ARG A 58 7.65 -0.29 -12.69
C ARG A 58 6.45 0.32 -13.43
N GLU A 59 5.68 1.16 -12.74
CA GLU A 59 4.45 1.74 -13.24
C GLU A 59 4.61 3.24 -13.52
N PRO A 60 4.69 3.65 -14.80
CA PRO A 60 4.80 5.06 -15.13
C PRO A 60 3.56 5.82 -14.67
N GLY A 61 3.76 6.94 -13.97
CA GLY A 61 2.68 7.82 -13.51
C GLY A 61 2.10 7.49 -12.13
N LEU A 62 2.60 6.46 -11.41
CA LEU A 62 2.24 6.27 -10.01
C LEU A 62 3.11 7.16 -9.09
N PRO A 63 2.51 8.01 -8.25
CA PRO A 63 3.25 8.92 -7.39
C PRO A 63 3.85 8.16 -6.21
N PHE A 64 5.11 7.74 -6.31
CA PHE A 64 5.77 7.11 -5.17
C PHE A 64 7.17 7.64 -4.91
N SER A 65 7.30 8.40 -3.81
CA SER A 65 8.57 8.70 -3.16
C SER A 65 8.48 8.15 -1.75
N GLY A 66 9.37 7.25 -1.35
CA GLY A 66 9.33 6.80 0.04
C GLY A 66 10.42 5.82 0.41
N ARG A 67 11.53 6.35 0.91
CA ARG A 67 12.32 5.69 1.95
C ARG A 67 12.12 6.51 3.22
N ILE A 68 11.95 5.83 4.34
CA ILE A 68 12.02 6.46 5.65
C ILE A 68 13.41 6.23 6.21
N ASP A 69 13.92 7.19 6.98
CA ASP A 69 15.05 6.94 7.85
C ASP A 69 14.53 6.22 9.10
N THR A 70 14.94 4.96 9.29
CA THR A 70 14.53 4.15 10.44
C THR A 70 15.30 4.49 11.72
N SER A 71 16.37 5.29 11.60
CA SER A 71 17.16 5.76 12.74
C SER A 71 16.53 6.98 13.43
N ALA A 72 15.71 7.75 12.72
CA ALA A 72 14.96 8.86 13.28
C ALA A 72 13.64 8.39 13.94
N PRO A 73 13.20 9.02 15.05
CA PRO A 73 11.87 8.80 15.60
C PRO A 73 10.82 9.20 14.56
N LEU A 74 9.87 8.31 14.30
CA LEU A 74 8.78 8.55 13.36
C LEU A 74 7.53 8.86 14.18
N THR A 75 6.97 10.07 14.01
CA THR A 75 5.78 10.48 14.76
C THR A 75 4.54 9.81 14.18
N ASN A 76 3.45 9.78 14.94
CA ASN A 76 2.17 9.33 14.39
C ASN A 76 1.66 10.20 13.23
N ALA A 77 2.00 11.49 13.21
CA ALA A 77 1.65 12.36 12.09
C ALA A 77 2.36 11.91 10.80
N ASP A 78 3.65 11.57 10.89
CA ASP A 78 4.42 11.02 9.78
C ASP A 78 3.84 9.68 9.31
N LEU A 79 3.47 8.80 10.25
CA LEU A 79 2.83 7.54 9.94
C LEU A 79 1.50 7.75 9.18
N VAL A 80 0.62 8.61 9.69
CA VAL A 80 -0.67 8.90 9.05
C VAL A 80 -0.47 9.40 7.62
N LEU A 81 0.48 10.32 7.41
CA LEU A 81 0.79 10.84 6.08
C LEU A 81 1.29 9.73 5.14
N LEU A 82 2.17 8.85 5.62
CA LEU A 82 2.69 7.73 4.83
C LEU A 82 1.59 6.73 4.48
N VAL A 83 0.70 6.41 5.42
CA VAL A 83 -0.43 5.50 5.19
C VAL A 83 -1.42 6.09 4.19
N ALA A 84 -1.71 7.39 4.28
CA ALA A 84 -2.54 8.08 3.30
C ALA A 84 -1.95 7.99 1.88
N ARG A 85 -0.64 8.27 1.73
CA ARG A 85 0.05 8.16 0.43
C ARG A 85 0.06 6.75 -0.12
N LEU A 86 0.33 5.74 0.72
CA LEU A 86 0.25 4.34 0.33
C LEU A 86 -1.15 3.96 -0.14
N THR A 87 -2.18 4.42 0.57
CA THR A 87 -3.58 4.18 0.22
C THR A 87 -3.90 4.76 -1.15
N THR A 88 -3.53 6.01 -1.43
CA THR A 88 -3.71 6.64 -2.76
C THR A 88 -2.99 5.85 -3.86
N CYS A 89 -1.78 5.35 -3.61
CA CYS A 89 -1.05 4.53 -4.59
C CYS A 89 -1.75 3.19 -4.86
N CYS A 90 -2.26 2.54 -3.82
CA CYS A 90 -3.06 1.33 -3.96
C CYS A 90 -4.31 1.59 -4.81
N THR A 91 -5.06 2.66 -4.52
CA THR A 91 -6.25 3.04 -5.29
C THR A 91 -5.93 3.28 -6.76
N ALA A 92 -4.92 4.10 -7.06
CA ALA A 92 -4.52 4.37 -8.44
C ALA A 92 -4.01 3.11 -9.18
N PHE A 93 -3.35 2.19 -8.47
CA PHE A 93 -2.95 0.90 -9.02
C PHE A 93 -4.17 0.02 -9.32
N GLU A 94 -5.15 -0.07 -8.43
CA GLU A 94 -6.38 -0.84 -8.67
C GLU A 94 -7.20 -0.28 -9.82
N GLU A 95 -7.35 1.03 -9.93
CA GLU A 95 -8.05 1.69 -11.03
C GLU A 95 -7.39 1.37 -12.37
N ARG A 96 -6.06 1.43 -12.45
CA ARG A 96 -5.29 1.10 -13.65
C ARG A 96 -5.50 -0.35 -14.12
N TYR A 97 -5.72 -1.27 -13.20
CA TYR A 97 -5.83 -2.70 -13.46
C TYR A 97 -7.23 -3.26 -13.23
N ALA A 98 -8.25 -2.39 -13.16
CA ALA A 98 -9.64 -2.79 -12.92
C ALA A 98 -10.15 -3.82 -13.94
N HIS A 99 -9.71 -3.72 -15.20
CA HIS A 99 -10.06 -4.66 -16.27
C HIS A 99 -9.63 -6.10 -15.98
N LEU A 100 -8.58 -6.32 -15.18
CA LEU A 100 -8.17 -7.68 -14.81
C LEU A 100 -9.16 -8.36 -13.85
N LYS A 101 -10.03 -7.60 -13.18
CA LYS A 101 -11.12 -8.13 -12.34
C LYS A 101 -12.34 -8.52 -13.17
N GLU A 102 -12.54 -7.88 -14.33
CA GLU A 102 -13.73 -8.07 -15.20
C GLU A 102 -13.60 -9.30 -16.11
N ASP A 103 -12.39 -9.63 -16.56
CA ASP A 103 -12.16 -10.66 -17.58
C ASP A 103 -12.19 -12.12 -17.06
N GLY A 104 -12.64 -12.39 -15.83
CA GLY A 104 -12.83 -13.76 -15.29
C GLY A 104 -11.54 -14.61 -15.18
N GLY A 105 -10.38 -14.05 -15.52
CA GLY A 105 -9.11 -14.74 -15.62
C GLY A 105 -8.42 -14.98 -14.28
N GLY A 106 -9.02 -15.78 -13.39
CA GLY A 106 -8.38 -16.55 -12.30
C GLY A 106 -7.49 -15.84 -11.26
N VAL A 107 -7.13 -14.57 -11.43
CA VAL A 107 -6.12 -13.89 -10.61
C VAL A 107 -6.63 -12.49 -10.26
N SER A 108 -7.36 -12.43 -9.15
CA SER A 108 -7.97 -11.18 -8.69
C SER A 108 -7.03 -10.37 -7.79
N LEU A 109 -6.96 -9.06 -8.03
CA LEU A 109 -6.40 -8.09 -7.08
C LEU A 109 -7.37 -8.00 -5.89
N SER A 110 -6.87 -8.22 -4.68
CA SER A 110 -7.68 -8.21 -3.47
C SER A 110 -8.34 -6.85 -3.26
N SER A 111 -9.67 -6.81 -3.21
CA SER A 111 -10.49 -5.60 -2.99
C SER A 111 -10.47 -5.08 -1.53
N LYS A 112 -9.70 -5.71 -0.64
CA LYS A 112 -9.80 -5.49 0.81
C LYS A 112 -9.16 -4.20 1.32
N ALA A 113 -8.33 -3.51 0.53
CA ALA A 113 -7.72 -2.25 0.98
C ALA A 113 -8.73 -1.11 1.19
N MET A 114 -9.89 -1.14 0.53
CA MET A 114 -10.85 -0.01 0.53
C MET A 114 -12.02 -0.15 1.54
N SER A 115 -12.21 -1.29 2.20
CA SER A 115 -13.43 -1.56 2.99
C SER A 115 -13.45 -0.94 4.40
N ILE A 116 -12.44 -0.16 4.82
CA ILE A 116 -12.40 0.44 6.17
C ILE A 116 -12.91 1.90 6.18
N GLY A 117 -13.89 2.20 5.34
CA GLY A 117 -14.45 3.53 5.18
C GLY A 117 -15.89 3.49 4.72
N SER A 118 -16.80 3.06 5.60
CA SER A 118 -18.24 3.38 5.55
C SER A 118 -18.89 2.92 6.85
N THR A 119 -18.60 3.61 7.96
CA THR A 119 -19.57 3.89 9.05
C THR A 119 -18.96 4.88 10.03
#